data_AF-A0A0A1NA61-F1
#
_entry.id   AF-A0A0A1NA61-F1
#
_cell.length_a   1.000
_cell.length_b   1.000
_cell.length_c   1.000
_cell.angle_alpha   90.00
_cell.angle_beta   90.00
_cell.angle_gamma   90.00
#
_symmetry.space_group_name_H-M   'P 1'
#
loop_
_entity.id
_entity.type
_entity.pdbx_description
1 polymer ?
#
loop_
_entity_poly.entity_id
_entity_poly.type
_entity_poly.pdbx_seq_one_letter_code
_entity_poly.pdbx_strand_id
1 'polypeptide(L)'
;MAFGAFIRANPALAPLFLFAGGGCAAAVTYPLYLLRTHPEIQIDKKNNPYPWQHVQQHQHIKFINTYPEFYEKRKSLKTPSY
;
A
#
# COMPACT_ATOMS: atom_id res chain seq x y z
N MET A 1 -11.27 20.91 -21.61
CA MET A 1 -10.05 20.27 -22.14
C MET A 1 -8.78 21.16 -22.05
N ALA A 2 -8.69 22.10 -21.10
CA ALA A 2 -7.61 23.10 -21.10
C ALA A 2 -6.23 22.53 -20.71
N PHE A 3 -6.17 21.62 -19.72
CA PHE A 3 -4.90 21.11 -19.20
C PHE A 3 -4.15 20.21 -20.19
N GLY A 4 -4.85 19.29 -20.87
CA GLY A 4 -4.22 18.43 -21.88
C GLY A 4 -3.63 19.22 -23.05
N ALA A 5 -4.33 20.27 -23.50
CA ALA A 5 -3.83 21.18 -24.52
C ALA A 5 -2.59 21.97 -24.02
N PHE A 6 -2.59 22.42 -22.77
CA PHE A 6 -1.47 23.12 -22.14
C PHE A 6 -0.19 22.26 -22.07
N ILE A 7 -0.32 20.99 -21.69
CA ILE A 7 0.82 20.06 -21.65
C ILE A 7 1.33 19.73 -23.05
N ARG A 8 0.43 19.59 -24.04
CA ARG A 8 0.82 19.35 -25.43
C ARG A 8 1.57 20.55 -26.03
N ALA A 9 1.22 21.77 -25.63
CA ALA A 9 1.94 22.98 -25.98
C ALA A 9 3.30 23.11 -25.26
N ASN A 10 3.45 22.52 -24.07
CA ASN A 10 4.64 22.63 -23.23
C ASN A 10 5.13 21.25 -22.76
N PRO A 11 5.70 20.43 -23.65
CA PRO A 11 6.06 19.03 -23.34
C PRO A 11 7.12 18.91 -22.23
N ALA A 12 8.00 19.92 -22.09
CA ALA A 12 9.02 19.96 -21.04
C ALA A 12 8.43 20.00 -19.61
N LEU A 13 7.18 20.45 -19.44
CA LEU A 13 6.51 20.51 -18.14
C LEU A 13 5.85 19.18 -17.75
N ALA A 14 5.65 18.25 -18.69
CA ALA A 14 4.96 16.99 -18.43
C ALA A 14 5.62 16.14 -17.32
N PRO A 15 6.96 15.97 -17.28
CA PRO A 15 7.61 15.22 -16.21
C PRO A 15 7.41 15.86 -14.83
N LEU A 16 7.39 17.19 -14.75
CA LEU A 16 7.18 17.92 -13.50
C LEU A 16 5.81 17.59 -12.89
N PHE A 17 4.75 17.66 -13.70
CA PHE A 17 3.40 17.32 -13.24
C PHE A 17 3.25 15.84 -12.92
N LEU A 18 3.94 14.95 -13.64
CA LEU A 18 3.92 13.52 -13.37
C LEU A 18 4.51 13.22 -11.98
N PHE A 19 5.67 13.78 -11.65
CA PHE A 19 6.29 13.54 -10.33
C PHE A 19 5.54 14.25 -9.19
N ALA A 20 5.08 15.49 -9.39
CA ALA A 20 4.31 16.21 -8.38
C ALA A 20 2.95 15.54 -8.13
N GLY A 21 2.20 15.25 -9.19
CA GLY A 21 0.92 14.56 -9.10
C GLY A 21 1.07 13.14 -8.56
N GLY A 22 2.11 12.41 -9.00
CA GLY A 22 2.46 11.10 -8.47
C GLY A 22 2.78 11.14 -6.97
N GLY A 23 3.50 12.16 -6.52
CA GLY A 23 3.79 12.38 -5.10
C GLY A 23 2.52 12.62 -4.27
N CYS A 24 1.63 13.50 -4.74
CA CYS A 24 0.35 13.76 -4.07
C CYS A 24 -0.53 12.50 -4.01
N ALA A 25 -0.60 11.74 -5.11
CA ALA A 25 -1.34 10.48 -5.14
C ALA A 25 -0.75 9.47 -4.14
N ALA A 26 0.58 9.26 -4.16
CA ALA A 26 1.27 8.35 -3.26
C ALA A 26 1.09 8.71 -1.78
N ALA A 27 1.11 10.01 -1.46
CA ALA A 27 0.92 10.53 -0.10
C ALA A 27 -0.46 10.20 0.48
N VAL A 28 -1.49 10.04 -0.37
CA VAL A 28 -2.83 9.63 0.05
C VAL A 28 -2.98 8.12 0.02
N THR A 29 -2.52 7.46 -1.04
CA THR A 29 -2.74 6.01 -1.22
C THR A 29 -1.96 5.17 -0.24
N TYR A 30 -0.73 5.55 0.13
CA TYR A 30 0.10 4.76 1.03
C TYR A 30 -0.47 4.70 2.47
N PRO A 31 -0.87 5.81 3.10
CA PRO A 31 -1.59 5.74 4.37
C PRO A 31 -2.89 4.95 4.28
N LEU A 32 -3.68 5.11 3.21
CA LEU A 32 -4.91 4.31 3.02
C LEU A 32 -4.64 2.80 2.92
N TYR A 33 -3.51 2.41 2.33
CA TYR A 33 -3.04 1.02 2.34
C TYR A 33 -2.72 0.58 3.77
N LEU A 34 -1.90 1.33 4.50
CA LEU A 34 -1.54 1.01 5.89
C LEU A 34 -2.75 0.89 6.81
N LEU A 35 -3.68 1.84 6.70
CA LEU A 35 -4.95 1.85 7.44
C LEU A 35 -5.73 0.54 7.25
N ARG A 36 -5.69 -0.07 6.05
CA ARG A 36 -6.41 -1.32 5.76
C ARG A 36 -5.64 -2.59 6.14
N THR A 37 -4.33 -2.59 5.99
CA THR A 37 -3.54 -3.84 6.01
C THR A 37 -2.55 -3.93 7.17
N HIS A 38 -2.22 -2.82 7.83
CA HIS A 38 -1.17 -2.83 8.84
C HIS A 38 -1.69 -3.38 10.18
N PRO A 39 -1.03 -4.40 10.77
CA PRO A 39 -1.52 -5.08 11.97
C PRO A 39 -1.50 -4.22 13.24
N GLU A 40 -0.83 -3.08 13.22
CA GLU A 40 -0.75 -2.16 14.36
C GLU A 40 -1.87 -1.11 14.37
N ILE A 41 -2.60 -0.96 13.26
CA ILE A 41 -3.61 0.07 13.10
C ILE A 41 -4.99 -0.57 13.25
N GLN A 42 -5.69 -0.22 14.34
CA GLN A 42 -7.02 -0.71 14.61
C GLN A 42 -8.08 0.29 14.14
N ILE A 43 -8.72 0.01 13.01
CA ILE A 43 -9.85 0.81 12.49
C ILE A 43 -11.19 0.18 12.87
N ASP A 44 -11.32 -1.13 12.68
CA ASP A 44 -12.55 -1.85 12.97
C ASP A 44 -12.47 -2.56 14.32
N LYS A 45 -12.83 -1.84 15.40
CA LYS A 45 -12.86 -2.42 16.75
C LYS A 45 -13.96 -3.47 16.95
N LYS A 46 -14.97 -3.50 16.08
CA LYS A 46 -16.18 -4.29 16.30
C LYS A 46 -16.07 -5.68 15.67
N ASN A 47 -15.60 -5.77 14.44
CA ASN A 47 -15.51 -7.05 13.73
C ASN A 47 -14.12 -7.68 13.83
N ASN A 48 -13.06 -6.87 14.05
CA ASN A 48 -11.72 -7.39 14.31
C ASN A 48 -10.99 -6.59 15.41
N PRO A 49 -11.22 -6.93 16.68
CA PRO A 49 -10.52 -6.29 17.79
C PRO A 49 -9.00 -6.48 17.76
N TYR A 50 -8.48 -7.47 17.03
CA TYR A 50 -7.07 -7.86 17.00
C TYR A 50 -6.50 -7.76 15.57
N PRO A 51 -6.13 -6.55 15.09
CA PRO A 51 -5.72 -6.32 13.70
C PRO A 51 -4.57 -7.22 13.21
N TRP A 52 -3.69 -7.67 14.09
CA TRP A 52 -2.62 -8.64 13.77
C TRP A 52 -3.13 -10.02 13.35
N GLN A 53 -4.37 -10.38 13.65
CA GLN A 53 -4.97 -11.66 13.22
C GLN A 53 -5.12 -11.75 11.69
N HIS A 54 -5.13 -10.62 10.97
CA HIS A 54 -5.18 -10.64 9.50
C HIS A 54 -3.86 -10.98 8.83
N VAL A 55 -2.74 -10.91 9.56
CA VAL A 55 -1.41 -11.15 8.99
C VAL A 55 -1.03 -12.61 9.21
N GLN A 56 -0.86 -13.33 8.12
CA GLN A 56 -0.42 -14.72 8.14
C GLN A 56 1.11 -14.82 8.06
N GLN A 57 1.67 -15.96 8.48
CA GLN A 57 3.13 -16.17 8.53
C GLN A 57 3.83 -16.09 7.17
N HIS A 58 3.08 -16.28 6.08
CA HIS A 58 3.56 -16.16 4.70
C HIS A 58 3.24 -14.80 4.06
N GLN A 59 2.67 -13.86 4.81
CA GLN A 59 2.36 -12.54 4.31
C GLN A 59 3.42 -11.55 4.78
N HIS A 60 3.82 -10.66 3.87
CA HIS A 60 4.73 -9.58 4.17
C HIS A 60 3.94 -8.31 4.50
N ILE A 61 4.28 -7.67 5.62
CA ILE A 61 3.58 -6.47 6.10
C ILE A 61 3.98 -5.19 5.36
N LYS A 62 5.21 -5.12 4.83
CA LYS A 62 5.66 -3.90 4.14
C LYS A 62 5.11 -3.88 2.73
N PHE A 63 4.95 -2.66 2.22
CA PHE A 63 4.39 -2.41 0.89
C PHE A 63 5.16 -3.09 -0.26
N ILE A 64 6.48 -3.24 -0.13
CA ILE A 64 7.32 -3.92 -1.13
C ILE A 64 8.06 -5.06 -0.46
N ASN A 65 7.95 -6.26 -1.03
CA ASN A 65 8.67 -7.44 -0.57
C ASN A 65 9.99 -7.60 -1.32
N THR A 66 11.11 -7.52 -0.60
CA THR A 66 12.45 -7.74 -1.17
C THR A 66 12.87 -9.21 -1.15
N TYR A 67 12.15 -10.08 -0.42
CA TYR A 67 12.50 -11.49 -0.29
C TYR A 67 11.26 -12.40 -0.29
N PRO A 68 10.61 -12.59 -1.46
CA PRO A 68 9.38 -13.37 -1.57
C PRO A 68 9.55 -14.84 -1.19
N GLU A 69 10.72 -15.43 -1.47
CA GLU A 69 10.98 -16.86 -1.26
C GLU A 69 10.85 -17.30 0.22
N PHE A 70 11.18 -16.42 1.16
CA PHE A 70 11.01 -16.68 2.60
C PHE A 70 9.56 -16.81 3.02
N TYR A 71 8.72 -15.96 2.45
CA TYR A 71 7.29 -15.92 2.74
C TYR A 71 6.59 -17.12 2.09
N GLU A 72 6.96 -17.47 0.85
CA GLU A 72 6.48 -18.65 0.15
C GLU A 72 6.67 -19.95 0.94
N LYS A 73 7.86 -20.14 1.54
CA LYS A 73 8.17 -21.32 2.37
C LYS A 73 7.29 -21.45 3.61
N ARG A 74 6.62 -20.38 4.04
CA ARG A 74 5.79 -20.32 5.25
C ARG A 74 4.31 -20.49 4.98
N LYS A 75 3.89 -20.72 3.73
CA LYS A 75 2.47 -20.90 3.36
C LYS A 75 1.83 -22.08 4.07
N SER A 76 2.59 -23.12 4.40
CA SER A 76 2.12 -24.31 5.11
C SER A 76 2.00 -24.12 6.63
N LEU A 77 2.55 -23.04 7.19
CA LEU A 77 2.53 -22.79 8.63
C LEU A 77 1.16 -22.24 9.03
N LYS A 78 0.56 -22.83 10.06
CA LYS A 78 -0.67 -22.31 10.67
C LYS A 78 -0.35 -21.11 11.56
N THR A 79 -1.10 -20.03 11.40
CA THR A 79 -1.06 -18.88 12.30
C THR A 79 -1.93 -19.16 13.53
N PRO A 80 -1.45 -18.96 14.76
CA PRO A 80 -2.28 -19.08 15.95
C PRO A 80 -3.37 -17.99 15.94
N SER A 81 -4.62 -18.40 16.21
CA SER A 81 -5.74 -17.49 16.44
C SER A 81 -5.99 -17.40 17.95
N TYR A 82 -6.18 -16.18 18.44
CA TYR A 82 -6.45 -15.89 19.85
C TYR A 82 -7.91 -15.51 20.05
#